data_AF-A0A6N3AL04-F1
#
_entry.id   AF-A0A6N3AL04-F1
#
_cell.length_a   1.000
_cell.length_b   1.000
_cell.length_c   1.000
_cell.angle_alpha   90.00
_cell.angle_beta   90.00
_cell.angle_gamma   90.00
#
_symmetry.space_group_name_H-M   'P 1'
#
loop_
_entity.id
_entity.type
_entity.pdbx_description
1 polymer ?
#
loop_
_entity_poly.entity_id
_entity_poly.type
_entity_poly.pdbx_seq_one_letter_code
_entity_poly.pdbx_strand_id
1 'polypeptide(L)'
;MISQAYALAKQQRCFIHISRNLASKVKRSDRAIILEQFKMIYRAKNLEIAVQALEDFIAEWKPKYRKVMESLENTDNLLTFYQFPY
;
A
#
# COMPACT_ATOMS: atom_id res chain seq x y z
N MET A 1 -5.11 -22.09 -0.36
CA MET A 1 -4.56 -20.73 -0.05
C MET A 1 -3.28 -20.89 0.77
N ILE A 2 -2.35 -19.93 0.75
CA ILE A 2 -1.12 -20.00 1.59
C ILE A 2 -1.48 -20.20 3.07
N SER A 3 -2.57 -19.57 3.53
CA SER A 3 -3.11 -19.72 4.89
C SER A 3 -3.55 -21.15 5.26
N GLN A 4 -3.85 -22.01 4.28
CA GLN A 4 -4.27 -23.39 4.52
C GLN A 4 -3.09 -24.31 4.82
N ALA A 5 -1.93 -24.07 4.18
CA ALA A 5 -0.72 -24.85 4.41
C ALA A 5 0.17 -24.21 5.49
N TYR A 6 0.11 -22.88 5.64
CA TYR A 6 0.96 -22.10 6.55
C TYR A 6 0.11 -21.13 7.36
N ALA A 7 -0.73 -21.67 8.25
CA ALA A 7 -1.66 -20.87 9.05
C ALA A 7 -0.97 -19.85 9.99
N LEU A 8 0.24 -20.17 10.46
CA LEU A 8 1.02 -19.28 11.34
C LEU A 8 1.85 -18.23 10.59
N ALA A 9 1.97 -18.35 9.27
CA ALA A 9 2.77 -17.41 8.48
C ALA A 9 2.02 -16.08 8.33
N LYS A 10 2.59 -15.02 8.88
CA LYS A 10 2.15 -13.64 8.64
C LYS A 10 2.41 -13.29 7.18
N GLN A 11 1.34 -13.01 6.44
CA GLN A 11 1.43 -12.69 5.02
C GLN A 11 1.55 -11.18 4.84
N GLN A 12 2.25 -10.78 3.77
CA GLN A 12 2.27 -9.39 3.34
C GLN A 12 2.22 -9.29 1.82
N ARG A 13 1.50 -8.28 1.32
CA ARG A 13 1.57 -7.89 -0.08
C ARG A 13 2.89 -7.15 -0.35
N CYS A 14 3.60 -7.61 -1.39
CA CYS A 14 4.88 -7.03 -1.76
C CYS A 14 4.70 -5.60 -2.29
N PHE A 15 5.33 -4.62 -1.62
CA PHE A 15 5.26 -3.21 -2.01
C PHE A 15 5.68 -2.97 -3.46
N ILE A 16 6.69 -3.69 -3.97
CA ILE A 16 7.13 -3.56 -5.37
C ILE A 16 6.00 -3.89 -6.34
N HIS A 17 5.21 -4.92 -6.06
CA HIS A 17 4.07 -5.29 -6.89
C HIS A 17 2.95 -4.24 -6.80
N ILE A 18 2.69 -3.69 -5.60
CA ILE A 18 1.71 -2.61 -5.42
C ILE A 18 2.15 -1.34 -6.17
N SER A 19 3.41 -0.92 -6.02
CA SER A 19 3.97 0.24 -6.73
C SER A 19 3.88 0.08 -8.25
N ARG A 20 4.20 -1.10 -8.79
CA ARG A 20 4.06 -1.38 -10.23
C ARG A 20 2.59 -1.30 -10.68
N ASN A 21 1.66 -1.83 -9.89
CA ASN A 21 0.22 -1.73 -10.18
C ASN A 21 -0.22 -0.26 -10.21
N LEU A 22 0.10 0.53 -9.18
CA LEU A 22 -0.18 1.96 -9.11
C LEU A 22 0.36 2.68 -10.37
N ALA A 23 1.64 2.51 -10.69
CA ALA A 23 2.26 3.13 -11.86
C ALA A 23 1.56 2.79 -13.18
N SER A 24 1.05 1.55 -13.31
CA SER A 24 0.36 1.09 -14.52
C SER A 24 -1.04 1.71 -14.70
N LYS A 25 -1.69 2.14 -13.61
CA LYS A 25 -3.09 2.61 -13.60
C LYS A 25 -3.24 4.14 -13.49
N VAL A 26 -2.14 4.86 -13.29
CA VAL A 26 -2.13 6.32 -13.16
C VAL A 26 -1.47 7.00 -14.36
N LYS A 27 -1.79 8.28 -14.57
CA LYS A 27 -1.25 9.08 -15.67
C LYS A 27 0.26 9.27 -15.48
N ARG A 28 1.01 9.32 -16.58
CA ARG A 28 2.48 9.46 -16.54
C ARG A 28 2.95 10.69 -15.77
N SER A 29 2.21 11.80 -15.87
CA SER A 29 2.46 13.05 -15.14
C SER A 29 2.41 12.89 -13.61
N ASP A 30 1.54 12.01 -13.12
CA ASP A 30 1.28 11.85 -11.68
C ASP A 30 2.10 10.70 -11.07
N ARG A 31 2.69 9.82 -11.90
CA ARG A 31 3.41 8.61 -11.45
C ARG A 31 4.49 8.91 -10.41
N ALA A 32 5.34 9.91 -10.67
CA ALA A 32 6.48 10.18 -9.79
C ALA A 32 6.01 10.58 -8.38
N ILE A 33 5.00 11.45 -8.30
CA ILE A 33 4.44 11.94 -7.03
C ILE A 33 3.77 10.79 -6.27
N ILE A 34 2.89 10.04 -6.95
CA ILE A 34 2.16 8.92 -6.36
C ILE A 34 3.10 7.84 -5.82
N LEU A 35 4.15 7.49 -6.58
CA LEU A 35 5.09 6.47 -6.15
C LEU A 35 5.97 6.92 -4.97
N GLU A 36 6.35 8.19 -4.93
CA GLU A 36 7.12 8.71 -3.80
C GLU A 36 6.25 8.82 -2.53
N GLN A 37 5.02 9.32 -2.64
CA GLN A 37 4.06 9.33 -1.53
C GLN A 37 3.78 7.91 -1.03
N PHE A 38 3.53 6.95 -1.92
CA PHE A 38 3.33 5.56 -1.54
C PHE A 38 4.56 4.97 -0.82
N LYS A 39 5.76 5.38 -1.23
CA LYS A 39 7.01 4.98 -0.58
C LYS A 39 7.16 5.57 0.82
N MET A 40 6.66 6.76 1.07
CA MET A 40 6.66 7.35 2.41
C MET A 40 5.78 6.57 3.39
N ILE A 41 4.69 5.95 2.93
CA ILE A 41 3.79 5.14 3.78
C ILE A 41 4.53 3.97 4.43
N TYR A 42 5.20 3.13 3.64
CA TYR A 42 5.92 1.97 4.20
C TYR A 42 7.30 2.33 4.79
N ARG A 43 7.71 3.60 4.70
CA ARG A 43 8.88 4.15 5.40
C ARG A 43 8.51 4.95 6.65
N ALA A 44 7.24 5.01 7.00
CA ALA A 44 6.79 5.71 8.19
C ALA A 44 7.43 5.09 9.45
N LYS A 45 7.51 5.91 10.51
CA LYS A 45 8.24 5.55 11.73
C LYS A 45 7.57 4.42 12.51
N ASN A 46 6.25 4.31 12.41
CA ASN A 46 5.46 3.29 13.09
C ASN A 46 4.16 2.99 12.32
N LEU A 47 3.43 1.97 12.77
CA LEU A 47 2.19 1.51 12.14
C LEU A 47 1.12 2.60 12.10
N GLU A 48 0.96 3.36 13.18
CA GLU A 48 -0.08 4.40 13.30
C GLU A 48 0.11 5.49 12.24
N ILE A 49 1.34 5.99 12.09
CA ILE A 49 1.70 6.99 11.07
C ILE A 49 1.53 6.40 9.67
N ALA A 50 1.89 5.12 9.48
CA ALA A 50 1.73 4.45 8.18
C ALA A 50 0.25 4.32 7.78
N VAL A 51 -0.62 3.96 8.73
CA VAL A 51 -2.07 3.84 8.50
C VAL A 51 -2.65 5.20 8.16
N GLN A 52 -2.34 6.25 8.93
CA GLN A 52 -2.83 7.59 8.64
C GLN A 52 -2.35 8.08 7.26
N ALA A 53 -1.06 7.89 6.95
CA ALA A 53 -0.51 8.27 5.65
C ALA A 53 -1.16 7.51 4.49
N LEU A 54 -1.58 6.26 4.70
CA LEU A 54 -2.31 5.48 3.70
C LEU A 54 -3.73 6.01 3.49
N GLU A 55 -4.44 6.35 4.57
CA GLU A 55 -5.77 6.95 4.50
C GLU A 55 -5.74 8.30 3.77
N ASP A 56 -4.80 9.17 4.12
CA ASP A 56 -4.61 10.48 3.49
C ASP A 56 -4.26 10.32 2.00
N PHE A 57 -3.35 9.39 1.67
CA PHE A 57 -2.99 9.08 0.29
C PHE A 57 -4.18 8.57 -0.53
N ILE A 58 -5.01 7.69 0.04
CA ILE A 58 -6.22 7.20 -0.63
C ILE A 58 -7.20 8.35 -0.83
N ALA A 59 -7.45 9.17 0.19
CA ALA A 59 -8.37 10.29 0.12
C ALA A 59 -7.95 11.31 -0.96
N GLU A 60 -6.65 11.61 -1.06
CA GLU A 60 -6.08 12.53 -2.07
C GLU A 60 -6.33 12.02 -3.50
N TRP A 61 -6.06 10.74 -3.76
CA TRP A 61 -6.02 10.23 -5.13
C TRP A 61 -7.29 9.50 -5.58
N LYS A 62 -8.17 9.08 -4.66
CA LYS A 62 -9.42 8.36 -4.99
C LYS A 62 -10.36 9.15 -5.90
N PRO A 63 -10.51 10.48 -5.81
CA PRO A 63 -11.31 11.24 -6.77
C PRO A 63 -10.82 11.12 -8.22
N LYS A 64 -9.50 11.00 -8.43
CA LYS A 64 -8.87 10.96 -9.76
C LYS A 64 -8.65 9.52 -10.27
N TYR A 65 -8.37 8.58 -9.37
CA TYR A 65 -8.00 7.20 -9.69
C TYR A 65 -8.80 6.17 -8.87
N ARG A 66 -10.12 6.37 -8.80
CA ARG A 66 -11.06 5.58 -8.00
C ARG A 66 -10.76 4.07 -7.95
N LYS A 67 -10.68 3.40 -9.10
CA LYS A 67 -10.51 1.93 -9.16
C LYS A 67 -9.21 1.44 -8.52
N VAL A 68 -8.08 2.12 -8.73
CA VAL A 68 -6.80 1.68 -8.16
C VAL A 68 -6.72 2.00 -6.67
N MET A 69 -7.32 3.10 -6.24
CA MET A 69 -7.37 3.47 -4.83
C MET A 69 -8.33 2.58 -4.03
N GLU A 70 -9.51 2.25 -4.57
CA GLU A 70 -10.40 1.23 -3.99
C GLU A 70 -9.71 -0.14 -3.93
N SER A 71 -8.95 -0.53 -4.97
CA SER A 71 -8.18 -1.77 -4.92
C SER A 71 -7.10 -1.76 -3.83
N LEU A 72 -6.45 -0.62 -3.59
CA LEU A 72 -5.44 -0.47 -2.56
C LEU A 72 -6.07 -0.46 -1.15
N GLU A 73 -7.18 0.25 -0.97
CA GLU A 73 -7.97 0.31 0.27
C GLU A 73 -8.44 -1.08 0.71
N ASN A 74 -8.87 -1.91 -0.23
CA ASN A 74 -9.29 -3.29 0.03
C ASN A 74 -8.12 -4.30 0.08
N THR A 75 -6.87 -3.84 0.04
CA THR A 75 -5.71 -4.74 0.09
C THR A 75 -5.40 -5.10 1.54
N ASP A 76 -5.78 -6.33 1.91
CA ASP A 76 -5.38 -6.90 3.19
C ASP A 76 -3.86 -7.07 3.29
N ASN A 77 -3.34 -7.06 4.52
CA ASN A 77 -1.96 -7.41 4.83
C ASN A 77 -0.92 -6.52 4.12
N LEU A 78 -1.19 -5.23 3.95
CA LEU A 78 -0.25 -4.31 3.34
C LEU A 78 0.90 -3.92 4.29
N LEU A 79 0.58 -3.70 5.56
CA LEU A 79 1.48 -3.14 6.58
C LEU A 79 1.89 -4.16 7.66
N THR A 80 1.73 -5.47 7.39
CA THR A 80 2.01 -6.56 8.35
C THR A 80 3.44 -6.51 8.90
N PHE A 81 4.40 -5.99 8.13
CA PHE A 81 5.82 -5.92 8.52
C PHE A 81 6.05 -5.08 9.78
N TYR A 82 5.18 -4.11 10.10
CA TYR A 82 5.26 -3.35 11.36
C TYR A 82 5.01 -4.21 12.60
N GLN A 83 4.50 -5.45 12.46
CA GLN A 83 4.36 -6.40 13.57
C GLN A 83 5.69 -7.10 13.92
N PHE A 84 6.74 -6.90 13.13
CA PHE A 84 8.06 -7.48 13.35
C PHE A 84 8.99 -6.45 14.00
N PRO A 85 9.94 -6.91 14.84
CA PRO A 85 10.94 -6.03 15.42
C PRO A 85 11.82 -5.40 14.33
N TYR A 86 12.24 -4.15 14.59
CA TYR A 86 13.18 -3.38 13.78
C TYR A 86 14.64 -3.70 14.10
#